data_AF-A0A537LT83-F1
#
_entry.id   AF-A0A537LT83-F1
#
_cell.length_a   1.000
_cell.length_b   1.000
_cell.length_c   1.000
_cell.angle_alpha   90.00
_cell.angle_beta   90.00
_cell.angle_gamma   90.00
#
_symmetry.space_group_name_H-M   'P 1'
#
loop_
_entity.id
_entity.type
_entity.pdbx_description
1 polymer ?
#
loop_
_entity_poly.entity_id
_entity_poly.type
_entity_poly.pdbx_seq_one_letter_code
_entity_poly.pdbx_strand_id
1 'polypeptide(L)' 'MAVSPNQERYDPQSFEERWVAAWEREHAHAAPEHPDPARKRYVLEMFPYPSGDMHMGHVENYSIADAIARQWRMKG' A
#
# COMPACT_ATOMS: atom_id res chain seq x y z
N MET A 1 -30.41 -26.03 -17.61
CA MET A 1 -29.53 -25.82 -16.44
C MET A 1 -29.46 -24.32 -16.20
N ALA A 2 -30.07 -23.85 -15.12
CA ALA A 2 -30.08 -22.43 -14.77
C ALA A 2 -28.75 -22.04 -14.12
N VAL A 3 -28.11 -20.98 -14.62
CA VAL A 3 -26.96 -20.36 -13.97
C VAL A 3 -27.46 -19.64 -12.72
N SER A 4 -26.93 -20.01 -11.54
CA SER A 4 -27.25 -19.33 -10.28
C SER A 4 -26.81 -17.86 -10.33
N PRO A 5 -27.69 -16.88 -10.04
CA PRO A 5 -27.34 -15.47 -10.09
C PRO A 5 -26.88 -15.02 -8.70
N ASN A 6 -25.59 -15.22 -8.37
CA ASN A 6 -24.87 -14.29 -7.50
C ASN A 6 -23.37 -14.65 -7.44
N GLN A 7 -22.59 -14.10 -8.35
CA GLN A 7 -21.22 -13.71 -8.04
C GLN A 7 -21.13 -12.25 -8.44
N GLU A 8 -21.32 -11.36 -7.47
CA GLU A 8 -21.05 -9.94 -7.67
C GLU A 8 -19.64 -9.80 -8.22
N ARG A 9 -19.52 -9.16 -9.38
CA ARG A 9 -18.23 -8.92 -10.02
C ARG A 9 -17.38 -8.09 -9.06
N TYR A 10 -16.12 -8.47 -8.86
CA TYR A 10 -15.18 -7.68 -8.05
C TYR A 10 -15.14 -6.25 -8.57
N ASP A 11 -15.43 -5.30 -7.66
CA ASP A 11 -15.30 -3.88 -7.87
C ASP A 11 -14.08 -3.35 -7.11
N PRO A 12 -12.94 -3.14 -7.80
CA PRO A 12 -11.72 -2.63 -7.18
C PRO A 12 -11.92 -1.25 -6.58
N GLN A 13 -12.72 -0.39 -7.23
CA GLN A 13 -12.85 1.00 -6.82
C GLN A 13 -13.47 1.11 -5.42
N SER A 14 -14.64 0.49 -5.23
CA SER A 14 -15.31 0.46 -3.92
C SER A 14 -14.46 -0.24 -2.84
N PHE A 15 -13.71 -1.27 -3.23
CA PHE A 15 -12.81 -1.98 -2.31
C PHE A 15 -11.65 -1.10 -1.85
N GLU A 16 -10.98 -0.42 -2.79
CA GLU A 16 -9.82 0.44 -2.55
C GLU A 16 -10.21 1.66 -1.72
N GLU A 17 -11.29 2.36 -2.08
CA GLU A 17 -11.78 3.55 -1.35
C GLU A 17 -12.04 3.23 0.14
N ARG A 18 -12.66 2.07 0.41
CA ARG A 18 -12.91 1.62 1.79
C ARG A 18 -11.62 1.42 2.59
N TRP A 19 -10.60 0.82 1.98
CA TRP A 19 -9.35 0.51 2.67
C TRP A 19 -8.44 1.71 2.83
N VAL A 20 -8.34 2.58 1.81
CA VAL A 20 -7.61 3.85 1.92
C VAL A 20 -8.17 4.67 3.09
N ALA A 21 -9.50 4.82 3.17
CA ALA A 21 -10.13 5.54 4.27
C ALA A 21 -9.88 4.89 5.66
N ALA A 22 -9.82 3.56 5.73
CA ALA A 22 -9.49 2.85 6.96
C ALA A 22 -8.04 3.09 7.39
N TRP A 23 -7.09 3.00 6.46
CA TRP A 23 -5.67 3.22 6.72
C TRP A 23 -5.37 4.65 7.17
N GLU A 24 -6.04 5.64 6.58
CA GLU A 24 -5.91 7.03 7.00
C GLU A 24 -6.42 7.25 8.42
N ARG A 25 -7.64 6.77 8.72
CA ARG A 25 -8.25 6.88 10.05
C ARG A 25 -7.41 6.22 11.14
N GLU A 26 -6.78 5.10 10.83
CA GLU A 26 -5.99 4.32 11.77
C GLU A 26 -4.51 4.72 11.80
N HIS A 27 -4.10 5.70 11.00
CA HIS A 27 -2.70 6.04 10.77
C HIS A 27 -1.85 4.79 10.48
N ALA A 28 -2.36 3.88 9.65
CA ALA A 28 -1.83 2.53 9.47
C ALA A 28 -0.40 2.50 8.91
N HIS A 29 0.10 3.62 8.40
CA HIS A 29 1.46 3.78 7.88
C HIS A 29 2.39 4.58 8.80
N ALA A 30 1.91 5.09 9.93
CA ALA A 30 2.74 5.83 10.88
C ALA A 30 3.91 4.95 11.38
N ALA A 31 5.05 5.59 11.56
CA ALA A 31 6.19 5.02 12.27
C ALA A 31 6.05 5.32 13.77
N PRO A 32 6.46 4.40 14.66
CA PRO A 32 6.47 4.68 16.09
C PRO A 32 7.48 5.80 16.41
N GLU A 33 7.14 6.67 17.37
CA GLU A 33 8.00 7.77 17.82
C GLU A 33 9.33 7.27 18.42
N HIS A 34 9.27 6.13 19.12
CA HIS A 34 10.42 5.47 19.73
C HIS A 34 10.54 4.02 19.21
N PRO A 35 11.14 3.81 18.01
CA PRO A 35 11.31 2.46 17.47
C PRO A 35 12.41 1.70 18.22
N ASP A 36 12.24 0.38 18.37
CA ASP A 36 13.34 -0.52 18.73
C ASP A 36 14.44 -0.45 17.64
N PRO A 37 15.67 -0.01 17.96
CA PRO A 37 16.74 0.12 16.97
C PRO A 37 17.09 -1.19 16.26
N ALA A 38 16.93 -2.34 16.92
CA ALA A 38 17.23 -3.65 16.31
C ALA A 38 16.24 -4.03 15.20
N ARG A 39 15.02 -3.49 15.29
CA ARG A 39 13.89 -3.83 14.42
C ARG A 39 13.57 -2.72 13.42
N LYS A 40 14.05 -1.50 13.67
CA LYS A 40 13.91 -0.37 12.75
C LYS A 40 14.41 -0.76 11.36
N ARG A 41 13.58 -0.51 10.35
CA ARG A 41 13.93 -0.62 8.93
C ARG A 41 13.60 0.71 8.26
N TYR A 42 14.50 1.16 7.39
CA TYR A 42 14.26 2.32 6.54
C TYR A 42 14.27 1.84 5.09
N VAL A 43 13.08 1.71 4.51
CA VAL A 43 12.89 1.45 3.08
C VAL A 43 12.71 2.80 2.41
N LEU A 44 13.64 3.18 1.54
CA LEU A 44 13.69 4.50 0.93
C LEU A 44 13.64 4.36 -0.59
N GLU A 45 12.79 5.16 -1.20
CA GLU A 45 12.70 5.30 -2.65
C GLU A 45 13.10 6.70 -3.08
N MET A 46 13.55 6.80 -4.33
CA MET A 46 13.85 8.10 -4.93
C MET A 46 12.55 8.89 -5.09
N PHE A 47 12.45 10.03 -4.42
CA PHE A 47 11.33 10.95 -4.57
C PHE A 47 11.27 11.45 -6.03
N PRO A 48 10.08 11.49 -6.66
CA PRO A 48 9.98 11.83 -8.08
C PRO A 48 10.15 13.34 -8.30
N TYR A 49 10.68 13.70 -9.47
CA TYR A 49 10.65 15.09 -9.90
C TYR A 49 9.24 15.48 -10.38
N PRO A 50 8.71 16.67 -10.02
CA PRO A 50 7.36 17.10 -10.40
C PRO A 50 7.32 17.64 -11.85
N SER A 51 7.84 16.89 -12.80
CA SER A 51 7.95 17.28 -14.22
C SER A 51 6.80 16.78 -15.10
N GLY A 52 5.80 16.11 -14.51
CA GLY A 52 4.64 15.55 -15.20
C GLY A 52 3.92 14.51 -14.35
N ASP A 53 3.03 13.74 -14.98
CA ASP A 53 2.30 12.66 -14.32
C ASP A 53 3.16 11.40 -14.11
N MET A 54 2.78 10.59 -13.13
CA MET A 54 3.43 9.31 -12.87
C MET A 54 3.09 8.29 -13.96
N HIS A 55 4.10 7.77 -14.64
CA HIS A 55 3.97 6.60 -15.53
C HIS A 55 4.22 5.26 -14.80
N MET A 56 3.96 4.14 -15.48
CA MET A 56 4.10 2.78 -14.92
C MET A 56 5.49 2.45 -14.34
N GLY A 57 6.56 3.06 -14.85
CA GLY A 57 7.88 2.94 -14.21
C GLY A 57 7.95 3.46 -12.77
N HIS A 58 7.21 4.52 -12.42
CA HIS A 58 7.11 4.98 -11.03
C HIS A 58 6.34 3.96 -10.18
N VAL A 59 5.28 3.38 -10.74
CA VAL A 59 4.46 2.35 -10.07
C VAL A 59 5.30 1.13 -9.76
N GLU A 60 6.11 0.64 -10.69
CA GLU A 60 7.04 -0.48 -10.47
C GLU A 60 8.01 -0.17 -9.33
N ASN A 61 8.68 0.99 -9.39
CA ASN A 61 9.64 1.41 -8.38
C ASN A 61 9.01 1.45 -6.97
N TYR A 62 7.85 2.10 -6.81
CA TYR A 62 7.23 2.27 -5.49
C TYR A 62 6.53 1.01 -4.98
N SER A 63 6.00 0.16 -5.87
CA SER A 63 5.33 -1.08 -5.46
C SER A 63 6.31 -2.09 -4.86
N ILE A 64 7.55 -2.16 -5.38
CA ILE A 64 8.59 -3.04 -4.85
C ILE A 64 8.96 -2.62 -3.42
N ALA A 65 9.20 -1.32 -3.20
CA ALA A 65 9.48 -0.79 -1.88
C ALA A 65 8.33 -1.00 -0.89
N ASP A 66 7.09 -0.72 -1.31
CA ASP A 66 5.91 -0.88 -0.45
C ASP A 66 5.71 -2.34 -0.03
N ALA A 67 5.90 -3.29 -0.96
CA ALA A 67 5.86 -4.72 -0.64
C ALA A 67 6.90 -5.10 0.42
N ILE A 68 8.14 -4.61 0.30
CA ILE A 68 9.22 -4.84 1.27
C ILE A 68 8.89 -4.17 2.62
N ALA A 69 8.40 -2.94 2.61
CA ALA A 69 8.03 -2.19 3.82
C ALA A 69 6.91 -2.90 4.60
N ARG A 70 5.88 -3.38 3.90
CA ARG A 70 4.79 -4.18 4.48
C ARG A 70 5.30 -5.51 5.03
N GLN A 71 6.17 -6.20 4.30
CA GLN A 71 6.77 -7.45 4.77
C GLN A 71 7.53 -7.25 6.09
N TRP A 72 8.35 -6.19 6.19
CA TRP A 72 9.07 -5.89 7.44
C TRP A 72 8.13 -5.51 8.57
N ARG A 73 7.11 -4.68 8.31
CA ARG A 73 6.08 -4.34 9.31
C ARG A 73 5.38 -5.59 9.86
N MET A 74 5.12 -6.59 9.02
CA MET A 74 4.50 -7.87 9.42
C MET A 74 5.45 -8.81 10.18
N LYS A 75 6.78 -8.62 10.05
CA LYS A 75 7.79 -9.41 10.78
C LYS A 75 8.09 -8.87 12.18
N GLY A 76 7.47 -7.75 12.56
CA GLY A 76 7.60 -7.11 13.87
C GLY A 76 8.88 -6.34 14.07
#